data_AF-A0A6A4VNL5-F1
#
_entry.id   AF-A0A6A4VNL5-F1
#
_cell.length_a   1.000
_cell.length_b   1.000
_cell.length_c   1.000
_cell.angle_alpha   90.00
_cell.angle_beta   90.00
_cell.angle_gamma   90.00
#
_symmetry.space_group_name_H-M   'P 1'
#
loop_
_entity.id
_entity.type
_entity.pdbx_description
1 polymer ?
#
loop_
_entity_poly.entity_id
_entity_poly.type
_entity_poly.pdbx_seq_one_letter_code
_entity_poly.pdbx_strand_id
1 'polypeptide(L)'
;MCSATTSALPRILELCRTYPKGISDKIIQNDNPELEQKERVQAVNNLLAAGHIDLFKQGSELIYRLKGTSRARGGDAEEKIVYGIIEEAGNKGIWIRDIRFKSNLGMTQLNKLLKTMEGKKLIKSVTSVAASRKKVYMLYDIEPDQSVTGGAWYSDQDFESEFVEVLNQQCYKFLQQRA
;
A
#
# COMPACT_ATOMS: atom_id res chain seq x y z
N MET A 1 1.82 -40.91 27.33
CA MET A 1 3.09 -40.34 26.83
C MET A 1 2.82 -39.18 25.86
N CYS A 2 2.00 -38.18 26.24
CA CYS A 2 1.55 -37.13 25.30
C CYS A 2 1.75 -35.69 25.84
N SER A 3 2.50 -35.51 26.93
CA SER A 3 2.63 -34.20 27.60
C SER A 3 3.63 -33.25 26.92
N ALA A 4 4.70 -33.76 26.29
CA ALA A 4 5.75 -32.92 25.71
C ALA A 4 5.30 -32.23 24.40
N THR A 5 4.50 -32.90 23.58
CA THR A 5 4.05 -32.34 22.29
C THR A 5 3.05 -31.19 22.47
N THR A 6 2.24 -31.22 23.53
CA THR A 6 1.25 -30.17 23.82
C THR A 6 1.90 -28.89 24.37
N SER A 7 2.99 -29.00 25.15
CA SER A 7 3.69 -27.82 25.68
C SER A 7 4.51 -27.09 24.60
N ALA A 8 4.91 -27.78 23.53
CA ALA A 8 5.68 -27.20 22.43
C ALA A 8 4.86 -26.22 21.55
N LEU A 9 3.55 -26.46 21.40
CA LEU A 9 2.65 -25.66 20.55
C LEU A 9 2.63 -24.16 20.91
N PRO A 10 2.31 -23.75 22.15
CA PRO A 10 2.29 -22.33 22.52
C PRO A 10 3.67 -21.69 22.39
N ARG A 11 4.74 -22.44 22.64
CA ARG A 11 6.10 -21.90 22.56
C ARG A 11 6.52 -21.59 21.13
N ILE A 12 6.22 -22.48 20.17
CA ILE A 12 6.46 -22.23 18.74
C ILE A 12 5.65 -21.03 18.26
N LEU A 13 4.43 -20.84 18.77
CA LEU A 13 3.61 -19.66 18.47
C LEU A 13 4.20 -18.37 19.03
N GLU A 14 4.74 -18.38 20.25
CA GLU A 14 5.46 -17.24 20.80
C GLU A 14 6.70 -16.88 19.97
N LEU A 15 7.51 -17.87 19.60
CA LEU A 15 8.67 -17.64 18.74
C LEU A 15 8.28 -17.03 17.39
N CYS A 16 7.18 -17.52 16.79
CA CYS A 16 6.62 -16.94 15.58
C CYS A 16 6.12 -15.49 15.77
N ARG A 17 5.71 -15.10 16.98
CA ARG A 17 5.33 -13.70 17.32
C ARG A 17 6.55 -12.81 17.50
N THR A 18 7.59 -13.31 18.16
CA THR A 18 8.85 -12.59 18.40
C THR A 18 9.63 -12.35 17.10
N TYR A 19 9.57 -13.29 16.16
CA TYR A 19 10.28 -13.22 14.88
C TYR A 19 9.29 -13.09 13.70
N PRO A 20 8.82 -11.88 13.37
CA PRO A 20 7.83 -11.66 12.30
C PRO A 20 8.34 -12.01 10.90
N LYS A 21 9.66 -12.07 10.70
CA LYS A 21 10.28 -12.51 9.43
C LYS A 21 10.14 -14.03 9.22
N GLY A 22 9.89 -14.78 10.30
CA GLY A 22 9.76 -16.23 10.34
C GLY A 22 10.92 -16.88 11.10
N ILE A 23 10.71 -18.12 11.54
CA ILE A 23 11.67 -18.93 12.32
C ILE A 23 12.06 -20.20 11.55
N SER A 24 13.29 -20.67 11.71
CA SER A 24 13.75 -21.96 11.14
C SER A 24 13.70 -23.08 12.18
N ASP A 25 13.79 -24.34 11.73
CA ASP A 25 13.83 -25.50 12.64
C ASP A 25 14.96 -25.41 13.67
N LYS A 26 16.10 -24.80 13.30
CA LYS A 26 17.24 -24.54 14.19
C LYS A 26 16.88 -23.63 15.36
N ILE A 27 16.05 -22.61 15.13
CA ILE A 27 15.62 -21.68 16.19
C ILE A 27 14.69 -22.41 17.17
N ILE A 28 13.80 -23.25 16.65
CA ILE A 28 12.91 -24.07 17.48
C ILE A 28 13.72 -25.09 18.30
N GLN A 29 14.73 -25.70 17.70
CA GLN A 29 15.63 -26.63 18.38
C GLN A 29 16.47 -25.96 19.47
N ASN A 30 16.98 -24.75 19.23
CA ASN A 30 17.77 -24.01 20.23
C ASN A 30 16.94 -23.52 21.42
N ASP A 31 15.70 -23.08 21.17
CA ASP A 31 14.81 -22.60 22.23
C ASP A 31 14.22 -23.75 23.05
N ASN A 32 14.10 -24.94 22.45
CA ASN A 32 13.58 -26.11 23.12
C ASN A 32 14.40 -27.37 22.80
N PRO A 33 15.61 -27.50 23.36
CA PRO A 33 16.55 -28.59 23.06
C PRO A 33 16.12 -29.94 23.63
N GLU A 34 15.18 -29.96 24.58
CA GLU A 34 14.63 -31.20 25.17
C GLU A 34 13.67 -31.93 24.22
N LEU A 35 13.21 -31.27 23.14
CA LEU A 35 12.30 -31.86 22.18
C LEU A 35 13.04 -32.68 21.11
N GLU A 36 12.66 -33.95 20.99
CA GLU A 36 13.11 -34.80 19.90
C GLU A 36 12.66 -34.26 18.52
N GLN A 37 13.43 -34.59 17.49
CA GLN A 37 13.14 -34.15 16.12
C GLN A 37 11.75 -34.61 15.65
N LYS A 38 11.33 -35.83 16.00
CA LYS A 38 9.99 -36.35 15.66
C LYS A 38 8.88 -35.52 16.31
N GLU A 39 9.01 -35.20 17.59
CA GLU A 39 7.99 -34.43 18.33
C GLU A 39 7.88 -33.00 17.83
N ARG A 40 9.00 -32.38 17.47
CA ARG A 40 9.04 -31.04 16.86
C ARG A 40 8.34 -31.01 15.52
N VAL A 41 8.64 -31.95 14.63
CA VAL A 41 7.98 -32.08 13.32
C VAL A 41 6.47 -32.29 13.51
N GLN A 42 6.08 -33.08 14.51
CA GLN A 42 4.67 -33.33 14.81
C GLN A 42 3.96 -32.08 15.36
N ALA A 43 4.60 -31.31 16.25
CA ALA A 43 4.07 -30.05 16.75
C ALA A 43 3.91 -29.01 15.62
N VAL A 44 4.90 -28.89 14.73
CA VAL A 44 4.85 -28.01 13.55
C VAL A 44 3.73 -28.45 12.60
N ASN A 45 3.62 -29.74 12.30
CA ASN A 45 2.55 -30.26 11.44
C ASN A 45 1.17 -30.02 12.04
N ASN A 46 1.01 -30.12 13.36
CA ASN A 46 -0.23 -29.80 14.05
C ASN A 46 -0.58 -28.31 13.92
N LEU A 47 0.40 -27.41 14.04
CA LEU A 47 0.18 -25.97 13.86
C LEU A 47 -0.12 -25.59 12.41
N LEU A 48 0.47 -26.30 11.44
CA LEU A 48 0.17 -26.17 10.01
C LEU A 48 -1.26 -26.66 9.71
N ALA A 49 -1.64 -27.83 10.25
CA ALA A 49 -2.97 -28.41 10.09
C ALA A 49 -4.07 -27.57 10.76
N ALA A 50 -3.78 -26.99 11.93
CA ALA A 50 -4.66 -26.05 12.61
C ALA A 50 -4.69 -24.66 11.95
N GLY A 51 -3.79 -24.38 10.99
CA GLY A 51 -3.74 -23.13 10.25
C GLY A 51 -3.23 -21.94 11.07
N HIS A 52 -2.44 -22.16 12.12
CA HIS A 52 -1.85 -21.05 12.90
C HIS A 52 -0.53 -20.54 12.29
N ILE A 53 0.16 -21.35 11.50
CA ILE A 53 1.43 -21.01 10.83
C ILE A 53 1.39 -21.42 9.35
N ASP A 54 2.24 -20.78 8.55
CA ASP A 54 2.50 -21.10 7.14
C ASP A 54 3.99 -21.48 6.97
N LEU A 55 4.25 -22.42 6.05
CA LEU A 55 5.58 -22.88 5.67
C LEU A 55 6.07 -22.15 4.42
N PHE A 56 7.28 -21.58 4.47
CA PHE A 56 7.97 -20.95 3.35
C PHE A 56 9.34 -21.58 3.13
N LYS A 57 9.79 -21.61 1.87
CA LYS A 57 11.15 -22.02 1.50
C LYS A 57 11.97 -20.79 1.13
N GLN A 58 13.02 -20.50 1.89
CA GLN A 58 13.94 -19.40 1.60
C GLN A 58 15.32 -19.99 1.27
N GLY A 59 15.61 -20.10 -0.03
CA GLY A 59 16.81 -20.79 -0.51
C GLY A 59 16.79 -22.28 -0.16
N SER A 60 17.74 -22.69 0.68
CA SER A 60 17.93 -24.07 1.14
C SER A 60 17.21 -24.40 2.46
N GLU A 61 16.71 -23.39 3.17
CA GLU A 61 16.11 -23.56 4.51
C GLU A 61 14.58 -23.37 4.48
N LEU A 62 13.90 -24.09 5.38
CA LEU A 62 12.47 -23.95 5.64
C LEU A 62 12.23 -22.96 6.77
N ILE A 63 11.28 -22.06 6.57
CA ILE A 63 10.92 -20.99 7.49
C ILE A 63 9.43 -21.06 7.80
N TYR A 64 9.10 -21.04 9.08
CA TYR A 64 7.74 -21.03 9.60
C TYR A 64 7.35 -19.60 9.99
N ARG A 65 6.16 -19.15 9.59
CA ARG A 65 5.64 -17.82 9.93
C ARG A 65 4.21 -17.91 10.42
N LEU A 66 3.84 -17.04 11.36
CA LEU A 66 2.47 -16.98 11.87
C LEU A 66 1.47 -16.57 10.77
N LYS A 67 0.41 -17.37 10.60
CA LYS A 67 -0.67 -17.10 9.66
C LYS A 67 -1.52 -15.96 10.20
N GLY A 68 -1.40 -14.78 9.60
CA GLY A 68 -2.11 -13.57 10.02
C GLY A 68 -1.20 -12.35 10.24
N THR A 69 0.07 -12.56 10.62
CA THR A 69 1.09 -11.48 10.60
C THR A 69 1.66 -11.27 9.20
N SER A 70 1.49 -12.26 8.33
CA SER A 70 1.95 -12.33 6.94
C SER A 70 0.98 -11.74 5.91
N ARG A 71 0.25 -10.67 6.27
CA ARG A 71 -0.21 -9.72 5.24
C ARG A 71 0.88 -8.72 4.83
N ALA A 72 2.08 -8.82 5.39
CA ALA A 72 3.32 -8.37 4.74
C ALA A 72 3.67 -9.31 3.57
N ARG A 73 2.76 -9.39 2.59
CA ARG A 73 3.05 -9.84 1.23
C ARG A 73 4.00 -8.79 0.64
N GLY A 74 4.85 -9.15 -0.33
CA GLY A 74 5.77 -8.21 -0.99
C GLY A 74 5.17 -6.87 -1.45
N GLY A 75 3.84 -6.78 -1.52
CA GLY A 75 3.10 -5.53 -1.60
C GLY A 75 3.53 -4.46 -0.60
N ASP A 76 3.95 -4.76 0.64
CA ASP A 76 4.32 -3.70 1.60
C ASP A 76 5.64 -2.98 1.23
N ALA A 77 6.57 -3.71 0.58
CA ALA A 77 7.80 -3.11 0.05
C ALA A 77 7.53 -2.32 -1.23
N GLU A 78 6.69 -2.86 -2.11
CA GLU A 78 6.25 -2.21 -3.34
C GLU A 78 5.38 -0.97 -3.06
N GLU A 79 4.50 -1.05 -2.05
CA GLU A 79 3.66 0.04 -1.54
C GLU A 79 4.55 1.18 -1.05
N LYS A 80 5.60 0.88 -0.27
CA LYS A 80 6.57 1.89 0.17
C LYS A 80 7.33 2.55 -0.99
N ILE A 81 7.75 1.77 -1.99
CA ILE A 81 8.43 2.32 -3.17
C ILE A 81 7.49 3.24 -3.95
N VAL A 82 6.26 2.80 -4.23
CA VAL A 82 5.28 3.62 -4.97
C VAL A 82 4.88 4.84 -4.17
N TYR A 83 4.72 4.72 -2.85
CA TYR A 83 4.41 5.84 -1.96
C TYR A 83 5.52 6.90 -2.01
N GLY A 84 6.80 6.51 -1.87
CA GLY A 84 7.92 7.44 -1.96
C GLY A 84 8.01 8.17 -3.30
N ILE A 85 7.75 7.45 -4.41
CA ILE A 85 7.72 8.07 -5.75
C ILE A 85 6.60 9.13 -5.88
N ILE A 86 5.45 8.90 -5.24
CA ILE A 86 4.33 9.84 -5.25
C ILE A 86 4.60 11.02 -4.31
N GLU A 87 5.21 10.77 -3.16
CA GLU A 87 5.64 11.80 -2.21
C GLU A 87 6.65 12.78 -2.85
N GLU A 88 7.64 12.25 -3.59
CA GLU A 88 8.60 13.06 -4.36
C GLU A 88 7.93 13.96 -5.41
N ALA A 89 6.76 13.58 -5.94
CA ALA A 89 6.05 14.34 -6.96
C ALA A 89 5.27 15.54 -6.39
N GLY A 90 4.99 15.53 -5.08
CA GLY A 90 4.35 16.62 -4.36
C GLY A 90 3.01 17.07 -4.96
N ASN A 91 2.82 18.38 -5.04
CA ASN A 91 1.56 19.04 -5.44
C ASN A 91 1.25 19.00 -6.94
N LYS A 92 2.23 18.68 -7.80
CA LYS A 92 2.03 18.49 -9.23
C LYS A 92 1.46 17.11 -9.56
N GLY A 93 1.66 16.14 -8.66
CA GLY A 93 1.31 14.75 -8.85
C GLY A 93 2.15 14.05 -9.92
N ILE A 94 1.95 12.75 -10.06
CA ILE A 94 2.71 11.89 -10.99
C ILE A 94 1.78 11.01 -11.82
N TRP A 95 2.14 10.83 -13.10
CA TRP A 95 1.37 9.98 -14.01
C TRP A 95 1.69 8.50 -13.80
N ILE A 96 0.69 7.63 -13.98
CA ILE A 96 0.86 6.17 -13.81
C ILE A 96 1.98 5.57 -14.66
N ARG A 97 2.26 6.14 -15.85
CA ARG A 97 3.37 5.70 -16.70
C ARG A 97 4.73 5.97 -16.06
N ASP A 98 4.88 7.12 -15.41
CA ASP A 98 6.12 7.50 -14.76
C ASP A 98 6.32 6.73 -13.46
N ILE A 99 5.23 6.50 -12.70
CA ILE A 99 5.26 5.59 -11.54
C ILE A 99 5.73 4.21 -11.98
N ARG A 100 5.15 3.67 -13.07
CA ARG A 100 5.54 2.35 -13.61
C ARG A 100 7.03 2.29 -13.97
N PHE A 101 7.55 3.35 -14.61
CA PHE A 101 8.94 3.41 -15.03
C PHE A 101 9.89 3.48 -13.82
N LYS A 102 9.55 4.31 -12.81
CA LYS A 102 10.35 4.46 -11.58
C LYS A 102 10.25 3.26 -10.64
N SER A 103 9.08 2.65 -10.50
CA SER A 103 8.85 1.54 -9.57
C SER A 103 9.24 0.17 -10.15
N ASN A 104 9.46 0.09 -11.47
CA ASN A 104 9.72 -1.15 -12.20
C ASN A 104 8.68 -2.26 -11.95
N LEU A 105 7.40 -1.87 -11.76
CA LEU A 105 6.30 -2.80 -11.49
C LEU A 105 5.48 -3.10 -12.76
N GLY A 106 4.90 -4.30 -12.82
CA GLY A 106 3.93 -4.66 -13.87
C GLY A 106 2.65 -3.81 -13.77
N MET A 107 2.05 -3.44 -14.90
CA MET A 107 0.88 -2.55 -14.95
C MET A 107 -0.32 -3.09 -14.15
N THR A 108 -0.56 -4.41 -14.20
CA THR A 108 -1.64 -5.07 -13.45
C THR A 108 -1.43 -4.97 -11.94
N GLN A 109 -0.19 -5.17 -11.48
CA GLN A 109 0.17 -5.08 -10.07
C GLN A 109 0.09 -3.65 -9.57
N LEU A 110 0.62 -2.69 -10.35
CA LEU A 110 0.55 -1.27 -10.04
C LEU A 110 -0.89 -0.79 -9.90
N ASN A 111 -1.78 -1.16 -10.83
CA ASN A 111 -3.21 -0.80 -10.74
C ASN A 111 -3.88 -1.36 -9.48
N LYS A 112 -3.58 -2.59 -9.09
CA LYS A 112 -4.12 -3.19 -7.87
C LYS A 112 -3.60 -2.48 -6.61
N LEU A 113 -2.33 -2.12 -6.61
CA LEU A 113 -1.68 -1.40 -5.52
C LEU A 113 -2.26 0.01 -5.36
N LEU A 114 -2.34 0.78 -6.44
CA LEU A 114 -2.92 2.13 -6.45
C LEU A 114 -4.37 2.13 -5.93
N LYS A 115 -5.22 1.19 -6.38
CA LYS A 115 -6.59 1.05 -5.85
C LYS A 115 -6.61 0.74 -4.35
N THR A 116 -5.67 -0.06 -3.87
CA THR A 116 -5.57 -0.41 -2.45
C THR A 116 -5.15 0.81 -1.63
N MET A 117 -4.18 1.58 -2.10
CA MET A 117 -3.71 2.80 -1.42
C MET A 117 -4.76 3.94 -1.47
N GLU A 118 -5.50 4.08 -2.57
CA GLU A 118 -6.67 4.99 -2.66
C GLU A 118 -7.75 4.59 -1.65
N GLY A 119 -8.07 3.30 -1.52
CA GLY A 119 -9.04 2.81 -0.54
C GLY A 119 -8.63 3.05 0.91
N LYS A 120 -7.32 3.03 1.20
CA LYS A 120 -6.74 3.38 2.51
C LYS A 120 -6.63 4.89 2.74
N LYS A 121 -6.96 5.74 1.75
CA LYS A 121 -6.76 7.20 1.77
C LYS A 121 -5.31 7.62 1.99
N LEU A 122 -4.34 6.86 1.48
CA LEU A 122 -2.93 7.25 1.47
C LEU A 122 -2.61 8.17 0.28
N ILE A 123 -3.29 7.91 -0.84
CA ILE A 123 -3.17 8.68 -2.08
C ILE A 123 -4.56 9.06 -2.58
N LYS A 124 -4.59 10.06 -3.46
CA LYS A 124 -5.76 10.42 -4.24
C LYS A 124 -5.37 10.59 -5.70
N SER A 125 -6.36 10.48 -6.58
CA SER A 125 -6.19 10.83 -7.97
C SER A 125 -6.90 12.12 -8.32
N VAL A 126 -6.21 12.93 -9.12
CA VAL A 126 -6.69 14.22 -9.61
C VAL A 126 -6.50 14.25 -11.12
N THR A 127 -7.46 14.81 -11.85
CA THR A 127 -7.30 15.05 -13.27
C THR A 127 -6.65 16.41 -13.46
N SER A 128 -5.48 16.46 -14.07
CA SER A 128 -4.79 17.72 -14.34
C SER A 128 -5.43 18.43 -15.52
N VAL A 129 -5.88 19.66 -15.31
CA VAL A 129 -6.49 20.52 -16.34
C VAL A 129 -5.41 21.02 -17.31
N ALA A 130 -4.26 21.47 -16.82
CA ALA A 130 -3.17 21.97 -17.66
C ALA A 130 -2.49 20.88 -18.52
N ALA A 131 -2.46 19.63 -18.05
CA ALA A 131 -1.81 18.53 -18.74
C ALA A 131 -2.76 17.70 -19.63
N SER A 132 -3.74 18.35 -20.27
CA SER A 132 -4.69 17.69 -21.19
C SER A 132 -5.53 16.59 -20.52
N ARG A 133 -6.12 16.90 -19.36
CA ARG A 133 -7.01 16.01 -18.59
C ARG A 133 -6.38 14.65 -18.22
N LYS A 134 -5.06 14.62 -17.99
CA LYS A 134 -4.38 13.41 -17.55
C LYS A 134 -4.63 13.14 -16.08
N LYS A 135 -4.95 11.89 -15.74
CA LYS A 135 -5.04 11.40 -14.36
C LYS A 135 -3.64 11.34 -13.74
N VAL A 136 -3.41 12.15 -12.72
CA VAL A 136 -2.22 12.16 -11.88
C VAL A 136 -2.55 11.66 -10.47
N TYR A 137 -1.57 11.07 -9.81
CA TYR A 137 -1.67 10.60 -8.43
C TYR A 137 -0.83 11.50 -7.51
N MET A 138 -1.36 11.79 -6.34
CA MET A 138 -0.70 12.60 -5.30
C MET A 138 -1.09 12.07 -3.91
N LEU A 139 -0.39 12.54 -2.87
CA LEU A 139 -0.74 12.19 -1.49
C LEU A 139 -2.12 12.76 -1.14
N TYR A 140 -2.83 12.05 -0.26
CA TYR A 140 -4.19 12.42 0.13
C TYR A 140 -4.25 13.82 0.77
N ASP A 141 -3.29 14.11 1.64
CA ASP A 141 -3.22 15.35 2.44
C ASP A 141 -2.65 16.55 1.66
N ILE A 142 -2.10 16.33 0.46
CA ILE A 142 -1.51 17.41 -0.35
C ILE A 142 -2.60 18.07 -1.20
N GLU A 143 -2.71 19.38 -1.11
CA GLU A 143 -3.56 20.15 -2.02
C GLU A 143 -2.91 20.26 -3.41
N PRO A 144 -3.68 20.02 -4.49
CA PRO A 144 -3.18 20.16 -5.85
C PRO A 144 -2.82 21.61 -6.14
N ASP A 145 -1.72 21.82 -6.87
CA ASP A 145 -1.31 23.14 -7.30
C ASP A 145 -2.39 23.80 -8.19
N GLN A 146 -2.49 25.14 -8.17
CA GLN A 146 -3.45 25.87 -9.02
C GLN A 146 -3.22 25.60 -10.52
N SER A 147 -1.99 25.32 -10.93
CA SER A 147 -1.68 24.91 -12.30
C SER A 147 -2.26 23.53 -12.65
N VAL A 148 -2.53 22.68 -11.66
CA VAL A 148 -3.15 21.36 -11.85
C VAL A 148 -4.67 21.47 -11.87
N THR A 149 -5.27 22.29 -11.00
CA THR A 149 -6.73 22.48 -10.92
C THR A 149 -7.28 23.51 -11.90
N GLY A 150 -6.46 24.40 -12.44
CA GLY A 150 -6.89 25.51 -13.30
C GLY A 150 -7.32 26.78 -12.52
N GLY A 151 -7.16 26.78 -11.19
CA GLY A 151 -7.50 27.93 -10.34
C GLY A 151 -9.01 28.13 -10.17
N ALA A 152 -9.43 29.35 -9.80
CA ALA A 152 -10.81 29.66 -9.43
C ALA A 152 -11.85 29.58 -10.57
N TRP A 153 -11.42 29.28 -11.80
CA TRP A 153 -12.29 29.15 -12.99
C TRP A 153 -12.74 27.71 -13.26
N TYR A 154 -12.25 26.76 -12.45
CA TYR A 154 -12.56 25.35 -12.58
C TYR A 154 -13.10 24.81 -11.26
N SER A 155 -14.22 24.11 -11.34
CA SER A 155 -14.84 23.41 -10.21
C SER A 155 -15.04 21.96 -10.60
N ASP A 156 -14.59 21.05 -9.73
CA ASP A 156 -14.61 19.60 -9.98
C ASP A 156 -14.05 19.18 -11.37
N GLN A 157 -13.06 19.92 -11.88
CA GLN A 157 -12.36 19.71 -13.17
C GLN A 157 -13.16 20.13 -14.41
N ASP A 158 -14.33 20.76 -14.22
CA ASP A 158 -15.11 21.39 -15.29
C ASP A 158 -14.89 22.91 -15.31
N PHE A 159 -14.87 23.46 -16.51
CA PHE A 159 -14.72 24.90 -16.73
C PHE A 159 -16.05 25.60 -16.47
N GLU A 160 -16.06 26.57 -15.56
CA GLU A 160 -17.27 27.33 -15.23
C GLU A 160 -17.49 28.47 -16.23
N SER A 161 -17.92 28.14 -17.46
CA SER A 161 -18.20 29.13 -18.51
C SER A 161 -19.32 30.11 -18.11
N GLU A 162 -20.31 29.63 -17.35
CA GLU A 162 -21.41 30.46 -16.86
C GLU A 162 -20.92 31.58 -15.94
N PHE A 163 -19.89 31.32 -15.12
CA PHE A 163 -19.32 32.33 -14.24
C PHE A 163 -18.63 33.44 -15.03
N VAL A 164 -17.90 33.07 -16.09
CA VAL A 164 -17.26 34.04 -17.02
C VAL A 164 -18.31 34.89 -17.72
N GLU A 165 -19.42 34.30 -18.17
CA GLU A 165 -20.52 35.04 -18.81
C GLU A 165 -21.18 36.02 -17.86
N VAL A 166 -21.49 35.59 -16.64
CA VAL A 166 -22.06 36.48 -15.61
C VAL A 166 -21.09 37.62 -15.32
N LEU A 167 -19.79 37.34 -15.17
CA LEU A 167 -18.79 38.37 -14.89
C LEU A 167 -18.69 39.38 -16.04
N ASN A 168 -18.71 38.93 -17.29
CA ASN A 168 -18.76 39.80 -18.47
C ASN A 168 -20.02 40.67 -18.50
N GLN A 169 -21.20 40.10 -18.19
CA GLN A 169 -22.44 40.86 -18.12
C GLN A 169 -22.40 41.94 -17.03
N GLN A 170 -21.83 41.64 -15.85
CA GLN A 170 -21.69 42.62 -14.77
C GLN A 170 -20.68 43.71 -15.15
N CYS A 171 -19.54 43.36 -15.74
CA CYS A 171 -18.58 44.33 -16.27
C CYS A 171 -19.22 45.25 -17.31
N TYR A 172 -20.00 44.70 -18.24
CA TYR A 172 -20.71 45.46 -19.26
C TYR A 172 -21.73 46.43 -18.66
N LYS A 173 -22.57 45.96 -17.72
CA LYS A 173 -23.54 46.80 -17.00
C LYS A 173 -22.86 47.92 -16.23
N PHE A 174 -21.76 47.63 -15.54
CA PHE A 174 -21.00 48.62 -14.79
C PHE A 174 -20.41 49.70 -15.69
N LEU A 175 -19.86 49.32 -16.84
CA LEU A 175 -19.35 50.26 -17.84
C LEU A 175 -20.45 51.14 -18.44
N GLN A 176 -21.61 50.56 -18.76
CA GLN A 176 -22.77 51.33 -19.23
C GLN A 176 -23.32 52.30 -18.18
N GLN A 177 -23.25 51.96 -16.89
CA GLN A 177 -23.71 52.84 -15.81
C GLN A 177 -22.73 53.97 -15.48
N ARG A 178 -21.46 53.86 -15.90
CA ARG A 178 -20.42 54.89 -15.70
C ARG A 178 -20.18 55.78 -16.92
N ALA A 179 -20.74 55.44 -18.08
CA ALA A 179 -20.72 56.25 -19.29
C ALA A 179 -21.91 57.23 -19.31
#